data_AF-A0A7J6VJH4-F1
#
_entry.id   AF-A0A7J6VJH4-F1
#
_cell.length_a   1.000
_cell.length_b   1.000
_cell.length_c   1.000
_cell.angle_alpha   90.00
_cell.angle_beta   90.00
_cell.angle_gamma   90.00
#
_symmetry.space_group_name_H-M   'P 1'
#
loop_
_entity.id
_entity.type
_entity.pdbx_description
1 polymer ?
#
loop_
_entity_poly.entity_id
_entity_poly.type
_entity_poly.pdbx_seq_one_letter_code
_entity_poly.pdbx_strand_id
1 'polypeptide(L)'
;MGIYKWPSSIVREAETLLRNFLWSGNPSRKKGITVAWEKVCKPYSEGGLNIRRLGEINKAMLMKQAWNFISGKGYFADYLRHKYLDKNGEIVKYYKHSTIWPGIRWALQEIKDKVRWIVGDGKSVDLWRDNWLGESIQHRLHLTTELKNCTSKVSSIVHGQEWKIPPQLQRILEEAQLQVDNRHTPNVAESDMAVWIPYPHGKFSTKSAFEMIRKKHTQVGWSKALWNGYLHPRQAAMAWKINVNAIETMDNVMKRGIPLASRCCLYAMKKMKQRGKLIKDIWNSAVIATIVAIWKLRNKITHEEKDLNAKFCEKFIENQVKVTARLSKATGYNNLEKLKITREWQIILKPPPAPIIQQCSWKLPEQHMMKINVDGASRGNPGKAGWGAIFRNSRNEVCLTVCKGMGIASNFMSELQGIVESIEMRLARGWDNLVVESDSKAVVQALQKNEVPWQFSTSWRKIMQRVKETLLDTDITAKRGAGLLDTIMTSWEGRPPWLDRVESPYEVYFRFSNM
;
A
#
# COMPACT_ATOMS: atom_id res chain seq x y z
N MET A 1 1.63 -18.46 -15.31
CA MET A 1 2.75 -17.53 -15.58
C MET A 1 2.67 -17.15 -17.05
N GLY A 2 2.56 -15.86 -17.40
CA GLY A 2 2.46 -15.42 -18.80
C GLY A 2 3.85 -15.28 -19.42
N ILE A 3 4.11 -15.97 -20.53
CA ILE A 3 5.40 -15.94 -21.23
C ILE A 3 5.31 -15.10 -22.52
N TYR A 4 4.12 -15.07 -23.13
CA TYR A 4 3.88 -14.40 -24.41
C TYR A 4 3.12 -13.09 -24.24
N LYS A 5 3.44 -12.12 -25.09
CA LYS A 5 2.58 -10.96 -25.31
C LYS A 5 1.33 -11.42 -26.04
N TRP A 6 0.18 -11.23 -25.42
CA TRP A 6 -1.08 -11.64 -26.03
C TRP A 6 -1.41 -10.71 -27.21
N PRO A 7 -1.80 -11.27 -28.38
CA PRO A 7 -2.28 -10.46 -29.50
C PRO A 7 -3.43 -9.55 -29.09
N SER A 8 -3.36 -8.28 -29.47
CA SER A 8 -4.37 -7.29 -29.09
C SER A 8 -5.78 -7.64 -29.59
N SER A 9 -5.89 -8.36 -30.71
CA SER A 9 -7.14 -8.90 -31.23
C SER A 9 -7.80 -9.87 -30.25
N ILE A 10 -7.05 -10.87 -29.77
CA ILE A 10 -7.52 -11.88 -28.82
C ILE A 10 -7.90 -11.23 -27.48
N VAL A 11 -7.07 -10.30 -26.99
CA VAL A 11 -7.39 -9.55 -25.76
C VAL A 11 -8.70 -8.78 -25.91
N ARG A 12 -8.91 -8.10 -27.04
CA ARG A 12 -10.13 -7.33 -27.31
C ARG A 12 -11.36 -8.24 -27.42
N GLU A 13 -11.22 -9.41 -28.02
CA GLU A 13 -12.29 -10.40 -28.13
C GLU A 13 -12.67 -10.97 -26.75
N ALA A 14 -11.69 -11.40 -25.96
CA ALA A 14 -11.90 -11.89 -24.61
C ALA A 14 -12.54 -10.83 -23.70
N GLU A 15 -12.05 -9.58 -23.74
CA GLU A 15 -12.67 -8.47 -23.00
C GLU A 15 -14.10 -8.16 -23.50
N THR A 16 -14.38 -8.40 -24.78
CA THR A 16 -15.74 -8.27 -25.33
C THR A 16 -16.68 -9.34 -24.78
N LEU A 17 -16.23 -10.60 -24.70
CA LEU A 17 -17.01 -11.68 -24.08
C LEU A 17 -17.29 -11.42 -22.59
N LEU A 18 -16.27 -10.99 -21.84
CA LEU A 18 -16.42 -10.62 -20.42
C LEU A 18 -17.42 -9.47 -20.23
N ARG A 19 -17.33 -8.45 -21.09
CA ARG A 19 -18.25 -7.32 -21.07
C ARG A 19 -19.67 -7.75 -21.42
N ASN A 20 -19.85 -8.57 -22.45
CA ASN A 20 -21.16 -9.09 -22.83
C ASN A 20 -21.78 -9.88 -21.68
N PHE A 21 -21.03 -10.82 -21.10
CA PHE A 21 -21.48 -11.61 -19.95
C PHE A 21 -21.91 -10.73 -18.77
N LEU A 22 -21.15 -9.69 -18.44
CA LEU A 22 -21.48 -8.78 -17.34
C LEU A 22 -22.84 -8.08 -17.54
N TRP A 23 -23.20 -7.73 -18.77
CA TRP A 23 -24.40 -6.95 -19.06
C TRP A 23 -25.61 -7.79 -19.48
N SER A 24 -25.40 -8.93 -20.15
CA SER A 24 -26.47 -9.77 -20.69
C SER A 24 -26.63 -11.11 -19.97
N GLY A 25 -25.66 -11.52 -19.15
CA GLY A 25 -25.58 -12.88 -18.59
C GLY A 25 -25.17 -13.95 -19.61
N ASN A 26 -24.93 -13.58 -20.87
CA ASN A 26 -24.54 -14.50 -21.94
C ASN A 26 -23.40 -13.88 -22.78
N PRO A 27 -22.21 -14.51 -22.87
CA PRO A 27 -21.06 -13.92 -23.59
C PRO A 27 -21.33 -13.65 -25.08
N SER A 28 -22.19 -14.44 -25.71
CA SER A 28 -22.53 -14.34 -27.14
C SER A 28 -23.61 -13.30 -27.43
N ARG A 29 -24.37 -12.86 -26.42
CA ARG A 29 -25.42 -11.84 -26.60
C ARG A 29 -24.91 -10.45 -26.22
N LYS A 30 -24.91 -9.55 -27.19
CA LYS A 30 -24.65 -8.13 -26.97
C LYS A 30 -25.92 -7.46 -26.42
N LYS A 31 -25.81 -6.82 -25.25
CA LYS A 31 -26.83 -5.91 -24.71
C LYS A 31 -26.27 -4.48 -24.71
N GLY A 32 -27.14 -3.47 -24.62
CA GLY A 32 -26.72 -2.07 -24.52
C GLY A 32 -25.68 -1.87 -23.42
N ILE A 33 -24.49 -1.38 -23.78
CA ILE A 33 -23.39 -1.12 -22.84
C ILE A 33 -23.65 0.23 -22.21
N THR A 34 -23.95 0.27 -20.92
CA THR A 34 -24.27 1.52 -20.23
C THR A 34 -23.07 2.21 -19.59
N VAL A 35 -21.96 1.48 -19.40
CA VAL A 35 -20.71 2.00 -18.79
C VAL A 35 -19.51 1.57 -19.62
N ALA A 36 -18.62 2.52 -19.91
CA ALA A 36 -17.36 2.24 -20.58
C ALA A 36 -16.54 1.19 -19.82
N TRP A 37 -15.99 0.19 -20.53
CA TRP A 37 -15.26 -0.93 -19.93
C TRP A 37 -14.10 -0.49 -19.03
N GLU A 38 -13.36 0.57 -19.42
CA GLU A 38 -12.29 1.16 -18.60
C GLU A 38 -12.81 1.61 -17.22
N LYS A 39 -14.04 2.13 -17.12
CA LYS A 39 -14.65 2.53 -15.84
C LYS A 39 -15.05 1.33 -15.00
N VAL A 40 -15.54 0.26 -15.64
CA VAL A 40 -15.88 -1.00 -14.97
C VAL A 40 -14.64 -1.63 -14.35
N CYS A 41 -13.50 -1.56 -15.03
CA CYS A 41 -12.27 -2.23 -14.61
C CYS A 41 -11.52 -1.58 -13.43
N LYS A 42 -11.98 -0.42 -12.95
CA LYS A 42 -11.33 0.27 -11.84
C LYS A 42 -11.49 -0.50 -10.53
N PRO A 43 -10.58 -0.35 -9.56
CA PRO A 43 -10.79 -0.83 -8.20
C PRO A 43 -12.10 -0.32 -7.61
N TYR A 44 -12.64 -1.04 -6.62
CA TYR A 44 -13.84 -0.60 -5.90
C TYR A 44 -13.68 0.81 -5.33
N SER A 45 -12.53 1.08 -4.70
CA SER A 45 -12.19 2.38 -4.12
C SER A 45 -12.18 3.54 -5.13
N GLU A 46 -12.06 3.23 -6.41
CA GLU A 46 -12.03 4.18 -7.55
C GLU A 46 -13.34 4.13 -8.36
N GLY A 47 -14.37 3.47 -7.83
CA GLY A 47 -15.72 3.44 -8.38
C GLY A 47 -15.98 2.39 -9.45
N GLY A 48 -15.07 1.43 -9.67
CA GLY A 48 -15.30 0.30 -10.58
C GLY A 48 -15.76 -0.98 -9.89
N LEU A 49 -15.62 -2.11 -10.57
CA LEU A 49 -15.96 -3.46 -10.12
C LEU A 49 -14.75 -4.33 -9.80
N ASN A 50 -13.55 -3.74 -9.72
CA ASN A 50 -12.29 -4.44 -9.44
C ASN A 50 -11.95 -5.55 -10.47
N ILE A 51 -12.48 -5.46 -11.69
CA ILE A 51 -12.18 -6.35 -12.82
C ILE A 51 -10.92 -5.85 -13.51
N ARG A 52 -9.86 -6.64 -13.61
CA ARG A 52 -8.61 -6.16 -14.20
C ARG A 52 -8.63 -6.28 -15.72
N ARG A 53 -8.04 -5.30 -16.43
CA ARG A 53 -7.84 -5.36 -17.88
C ARG A 53 -6.87 -6.48 -18.23
N LEU A 54 -7.21 -7.30 -19.22
CA LEU A 54 -6.40 -8.46 -19.59
C LEU A 54 -5.03 -8.04 -20.16
N GLY A 55 -4.99 -6.94 -20.92
CA GLY A 55 -3.74 -6.39 -21.44
C GLY A 55 -2.77 -5.92 -20.34
N GLU A 56 -3.29 -5.29 -19.29
CA GLU A 56 -2.50 -4.86 -18.13
C GLU A 56 -2.00 -6.07 -17.32
N ILE A 57 -2.86 -7.08 -17.12
CA ILE A 57 -2.46 -8.35 -16.49
C ILE A 57 -1.33 -9.00 -17.28
N ASN A 58 -1.45 -9.08 -18.61
CA ASN A 58 -0.43 -9.67 -19.47
C ASN A 58 0.89 -8.91 -19.36
N LYS A 59 0.86 -7.58 -19.41
CA LYS A 59 2.05 -6.74 -19.22
C LYS A 59 2.69 -6.97 -17.86
N ALA A 60 1.92 -6.98 -16.78
CA ALA A 60 2.41 -7.24 -15.42
C ALA A 60 3.03 -8.65 -15.27
N MET A 61 2.51 -9.65 -15.98
CA MET A 61 3.11 -10.99 -16.03
C MET A 61 4.44 -11.00 -16.80
N LEU A 62 4.50 -10.31 -17.95
CA LEU A 62 5.74 -10.17 -18.73
C LEU A 62 6.81 -9.36 -17.98
N MET A 63 6.39 -8.39 -17.18
CA MET A 63 7.26 -7.67 -16.26
C MET A 63 7.96 -8.62 -15.27
N LYS A 64 7.34 -9.74 -14.88
CA LYS A 64 8.03 -10.77 -14.07
C LYS A 64 9.17 -11.43 -14.84
N GLN A 65 9.00 -11.66 -16.14
CA GLN A 65 10.05 -12.22 -17.00
C GLN A 65 11.16 -11.19 -17.24
N ALA A 66 10.81 -9.93 -17.47
CA ALA A 66 11.77 -8.84 -17.58
C ALA A 66 12.55 -8.61 -16.27
N TRP A 67 11.89 -8.72 -15.11
CA TRP A 67 12.57 -8.72 -13.81
C TRP A 67 13.56 -9.89 -13.69
N ASN A 68 13.14 -11.11 -14.07
CA ASN A 68 14.03 -12.27 -14.07
C ASN A 68 15.20 -12.12 -15.07
N PHE A 69 14.98 -11.45 -16.21
CA PHE A 69 16.05 -11.13 -17.16
C PHE A 69 17.11 -10.20 -16.54
N ILE A 70 16.70 -9.22 -15.73
CA ILE A 70 17.60 -8.27 -15.07
C ILE A 70 18.29 -8.91 -13.86
N SER A 71 17.52 -9.47 -12.93
CA SER A 71 18.02 -9.87 -11.61
C SER A 71 18.19 -11.39 -11.42
N GLY A 72 17.68 -12.20 -12.34
CA GLY A 72 17.65 -13.65 -12.19
C GLY A 72 19.03 -14.27 -12.35
N LYS A 73 19.36 -15.23 -11.49
CA LYS A 73 20.64 -15.98 -11.49
C LYS A 73 20.52 -17.41 -12.06
N GLY A 74 19.38 -17.74 -12.67
CA GLY A 74 19.14 -19.06 -13.25
C GLY A 74 19.46 -19.11 -14.74
N TYR A 75 19.69 -20.34 -15.25
CA TYR A 75 20.05 -20.60 -16.65
C TYR A 75 19.17 -19.91 -17.69
N PHE A 76 17.86 -19.79 -17.43
CA PHE A 76 16.96 -19.11 -18.35
C PHE A 76 17.28 -17.61 -18.48
N ALA A 77 17.62 -16.93 -17.38
CA ALA A 77 18.02 -15.54 -17.38
C ALA A 77 19.37 -15.36 -18.09
N ASP A 78 20.33 -16.25 -17.81
CA ASP A 78 21.64 -16.25 -18.49
C ASP A 78 21.50 -16.47 -19.98
N TYR A 79 20.70 -17.45 -20.41
CA TYR A 79 20.42 -17.71 -21.81
C TYR A 79 19.87 -16.46 -22.52
N LEU A 80 18.88 -15.79 -21.91
CA LEU A 80 18.31 -14.58 -22.48
C LEU A 80 19.35 -13.45 -22.56
N ARG A 81 20.18 -13.28 -21.53
CA ARG A 81 21.25 -12.26 -21.53
C ARG A 81 22.29 -12.54 -22.61
N HIS A 82 22.78 -13.77 -22.73
CA HIS A 82 23.71 -14.17 -23.81
C HIS A 82 23.10 -14.01 -25.20
N LYS A 83 21.79 -14.28 -25.34
CA LYS A 83 21.12 -14.16 -26.63
C LYS A 83 20.82 -12.72 -27.02
N TYR A 84 20.47 -11.83 -26.09
CA TYR A 84 19.94 -10.51 -26.41
C TYR A 84 20.77 -9.33 -25.94
N LEU A 85 21.84 -9.56 -25.17
CA LEU A 85 22.84 -8.55 -24.87
C LEU A 85 24.05 -8.71 -25.79
N ASP A 86 24.67 -7.60 -26.17
CA ASP A 86 25.98 -7.60 -26.83
C ASP A 86 27.12 -7.68 -25.81
N LYS A 87 28.37 -7.65 -26.31
CA LYS A 87 29.58 -7.65 -25.48
C LYS A 87 29.67 -6.49 -24.49
N ASN A 88 28.95 -5.39 -24.76
CA ASN A 88 28.92 -4.21 -23.92
C ASN A 88 27.73 -4.26 -22.94
N GLY A 89 26.91 -5.31 -22.94
CA GLY A 89 25.70 -5.40 -22.12
C GLY A 89 24.53 -4.56 -22.65
N GLU A 90 24.58 -4.07 -23.90
CA GLU A 90 23.44 -3.41 -24.53
C GLU A 90 22.50 -4.42 -25.17
N ILE A 91 21.20 -4.10 -25.18
CA ILE A 91 20.23 -4.88 -25.94
C ILE A 91 20.57 -4.79 -27.43
N VAL A 92 20.78 -5.94 -28.07
CA VAL A 92 21.07 -6.04 -29.50
C VAL A 92 19.97 -5.35 -30.32
N LYS A 93 20.40 -4.48 -31.25
CA LYS A 93 19.48 -3.68 -32.08
C LYS A 93 19.01 -4.44 -33.33
N TYR A 94 19.81 -5.37 -33.82
CA TYR A 94 19.47 -6.21 -34.96
C TYR A 94 18.40 -7.25 -34.60
N TYR A 95 17.66 -7.71 -35.62
CA TYR A 95 16.59 -8.67 -35.46
C TYR A 95 17.13 -10.04 -35.03
N LYS A 96 16.46 -10.66 -34.04
CA LYS A 96 16.65 -12.07 -33.67
C LYS A 96 15.27 -12.73 -33.58
N HIS A 97 15.12 -13.87 -34.25
CA HIS A 97 13.86 -14.61 -34.21
C HIS A 97 13.55 -15.10 -32.77
N SER A 98 12.39 -14.68 -32.27
CA SER A 98 11.91 -15.05 -30.95
C SER A 98 10.42 -14.75 -30.78
N THR A 99 9.70 -15.72 -30.22
CA THR A 99 8.28 -15.59 -29.85
C THR A 99 8.09 -14.89 -28.50
N ILE A 100 9.11 -14.85 -27.64
CA ILE A 100 9.02 -14.32 -26.26
C ILE A 100 9.67 -12.94 -26.11
N TRP A 101 10.74 -12.66 -26.86
CA TRP A 101 11.52 -11.43 -26.72
C TRP A 101 10.73 -10.14 -26.96
N PRO A 102 9.81 -10.06 -27.94
CA PRO A 102 8.99 -8.86 -28.11
C PRO A 102 8.17 -8.51 -26.87
N GLY A 103 7.70 -9.52 -26.13
CA GLY A 103 6.98 -9.33 -24.87
C GLY A 103 7.89 -8.86 -23.74
N ILE A 104 9.07 -9.46 -23.60
CA ILE A 104 10.07 -9.07 -22.60
C ILE A 104 10.57 -7.64 -22.86
N ARG A 105 10.93 -7.31 -24.11
CA ARG A 105 11.36 -5.96 -24.52
C ARG A 105 10.29 -4.91 -24.22
N TRP A 106 9.01 -5.22 -24.50
CA TRP A 106 7.89 -4.33 -24.17
C TRP A 106 7.75 -4.09 -22.66
N ALA A 107 8.03 -5.09 -21.83
CA ALA A 107 7.99 -4.96 -20.38
C ALA A 107 9.24 -4.27 -19.79
N LEU A 108 10.41 -4.44 -20.40
CA LEU A 108 11.66 -3.82 -19.97
C LEU A 108 11.59 -2.28 -20.00
N GLN A 109 10.83 -1.72 -20.96
CA GLN A 109 10.58 -0.26 -21.05
C GLN A 109 9.95 0.31 -19.77
N GLU A 110 9.14 -0.47 -19.05
CA GLU A 110 8.49 -0.03 -17.80
C GLU A 110 9.33 -0.29 -16.54
N ILE A 111 10.28 -1.23 -16.62
CA ILE A 111 11.03 -1.70 -15.46
C ILE A 111 12.32 -0.93 -15.26
N LYS A 112 12.97 -0.45 -16.33
CA LYS A 112 14.35 0.07 -16.30
C LYS A 112 14.58 1.08 -15.16
N ASP A 113 13.67 2.04 -14.99
CA ASP A 113 13.82 3.11 -13.98
C ASP A 113 13.22 2.75 -12.61
N LYS A 114 12.81 1.49 -12.44
CA LYS A 114 12.15 0.95 -11.24
C LYS A 114 12.96 -0.12 -10.54
N VAL A 115 14.15 -0.42 -11.06
CA VAL A 115 15.14 -1.30 -10.45
C VAL A 115 16.24 -0.45 -9.86
N ARG A 116 16.63 -0.78 -8.62
CA ARG A 116 17.85 -0.29 -7.98
C ARG A 116 18.69 -1.47 -7.54
N TRP A 117 20.01 -1.35 -7.59
CA TRP A 117 20.92 -2.36 -7.08
C TRP A 117 21.45 -1.95 -5.70
N ILE A 118 21.30 -2.86 -4.73
CA ILE A 118 22.10 -2.85 -3.50
C ILE A 118 23.36 -3.64 -3.84
N VAL A 119 24.49 -2.96 -3.78
CA VAL A 119 25.79 -3.51 -4.18
C VAL A 119 26.33 -4.40 -3.07
N GLY A 120 26.71 -5.63 -3.43
CA GLY A 120 27.44 -6.58 -2.59
C GLY A 120 28.89 -6.63 -3.06
N ASP A 121 29.22 -7.63 -3.89
CA ASP A 121 30.52 -7.79 -4.55
C ASP A 121 30.71 -6.92 -5.80
N GLY A 122 29.64 -6.31 -6.33
CA GLY A 122 29.65 -5.41 -7.46
C GLY A 122 29.95 -6.06 -8.81
N LYS A 123 30.00 -7.39 -8.89
CA LYS A 123 30.38 -8.10 -10.13
C LYS A 123 29.24 -8.13 -11.15
N SER A 124 28.00 -8.08 -10.67
CA SER A 124 26.81 -8.14 -11.51
C SER A 124 26.34 -6.74 -11.95
N VAL A 125 26.77 -5.69 -11.24
CA VAL A 125 26.31 -4.31 -11.45
C VAL A 125 27.27 -3.53 -12.36
N ASP A 126 26.72 -2.98 -13.43
CA ASP A 126 27.42 -2.05 -14.32
C ASP A 126 27.62 -0.68 -13.65
N LEU A 127 28.83 -0.15 -13.70
CA LEU A 127 29.16 1.11 -13.02
C LEU A 127 28.35 2.29 -13.56
N TRP A 128 28.10 2.33 -14.88
CA TRP A 128 27.57 3.50 -15.57
C TRP A 128 26.06 3.38 -15.83
N ARG A 129 25.59 2.17 -16.13
CA ARG A 129 24.27 1.93 -16.72
C ARG A 129 23.22 1.49 -15.70
N ASP A 130 23.66 0.74 -14.69
CA ASP A 130 22.76 0.27 -13.64
C ASP A 130 22.51 1.37 -12.60
N ASN A 131 21.30 1.37 -12.06
CA ASN A 131 20.93 2.29 -10.99
C ASN A 131 21.38 1.72 -9.64
N TRP A 132 22.53 2.15 -9.13
CA TRP A 132 22.97 1.87 -7.76
C TRP A 132 23.01 3.14 -6.88
N LEU A 133 23.04 4.33 -7.48
CA LEU A 133 23.10 5.65 -6.83
C LEU A 133 21.73 6.33 -6.64
N GLY A 134 20.63 5.65 -7.00
CA GLY A 134 19.29 6.25 -7.08
C GLY A 134 18.91 6.63 -8.52
N GLU A 135 19.91 6.87 -9.35
CA GLU A 135 19.83 6.99 -10.81
C GLU A 135 21.12 6.43 -11.44
N SER A 136 21.10 6.07 -12.72
CA SER A 136 22.34 5.69 -13.40
C SER A 136 23.12 6.90 -13.87
N ILE A 137 24.46 6.82 -13.81
CA ILE A 137 25.36 7.90 -14.25
C ILE A 137 25.10 8.22 -15.72
N GLN A 138 24.89 7.19 -16.54
CA GLN A 138 24.55 7.34 -17.95
C GLN A 138 23.29 8.20 -18.16
N HIS A 139 22.22 7.93 -17.40
CA HIS A 139 20.96 8.64 -17.58
C HIS A 139 21.08 10.09 -17.11
N ARG A 140 21.71 10.31 -15.95
CA ARG A 140 21.87 11.64 -15.35
C ARG A 140 22.73 12.58 -16.20
N LEU A 141 23.78 12.07 -16.83
CA LEU A 141 24.71 12.83 -17.67
C LEU A 141 24.37 12.77 -19.18
N HIS A 142 23.25 12.14 -19.55
CA HIS A 142 22.81 11.98 -20.94
C HIS A 142 23.84 11.34 -21.89
N LEU A 143 24.64 10.40 -21.38
CA LEU A 143 25.75 9.78 -22.11
C LEU A 143 25.24 8.68 -23.08
N THR A 144 24.92 9.05 -24.32
CA THR A 144 24.33 8.10 -25.31
C THR A 144 25.36 7.38 -26.19
N THR A 145 26.56 7.94 -26.37
CA THR A 145 27.55 7.44 -27.36
C THR A 145 28.94 7.20 -26.79
N GLU A 146 29.30 7.89 -25.72
CA GLU A 146 30.64 7.90 -25.11
C GLU A 146 30.92 6.66 -24.25
N LEU A 147 29.87 5.94 -23.82
CA LEU A 147 29.98 4.75 -22.97
C LEU A 147 30.11 3.43 -23.74
N LYS A 148 30.29 3.46 -25.06
CA LYS A 148 30.41 2.22 -25.86
C LYS A 148 31.61 1.35 -25.48
N ASN A 149 32.64 1.95 -24.89
CA ASN A 149 33.86 1.25 -24.44
C ASN A 149 33.96 1.17 -22.90
N CYS A 150 33.00 1.72 -22.17
CA CYS A 150 33.01 1.72 -20.71
C CYS A 150 32.23 0.50 -20.19
N THR A 151 32.93 -0.61 -20.00
CA THR A 151 32.37 -1.88 -19.48
C THR A 151 32.72 -2.13 -18.01
N SER A 152 33.13 -1.08 -17.29
CA SER A 152 33.55 -1.20 -15.89
C SER A 152 32.40 -1.66 -14.99
N LYS A 153 32.71 -2.62 -14.12
CA LYS A 153 31.78 -3.09 -13.07
C LYS A 153 31.99 -2.32 -11.78
N VAL A 154 30.96 -2.28 -10.94
CA VAL A 154 31.05 -1.64 -9.61
C VAL A 154 32.09 -2.35 -8.73
N SER A 155 32.38 -3.64 -8.98
CA SER A 155 33.46 -4.36 -8.31
C SER A 155 34.84 -3.69 -8.41
N SER A 156 35.06 -2.79 -9.39
CA SER A 156 36.30 -2.01 -9.50
C SER A 156 36.47 -0.91 -8.44
N ILE A 157 35.38 -0.52 -7.77
CA ILE A 157 35.35 0.56 -6.78
C ILE A 157 34.90 0.08 -5.39
N VAL A 158 34.87 -1.24 -5.19
CA VAL A 158 34.46 -1.88 -3.95
C VAL A 158 35.61 -2.74 -3.42
N HIS A 159 36.04 -2.48 -2.19
CA HIS A 159 37.06 -3.29 -1.52
C HIS A 159 36.63 -3.58 -0.07
N GLY A 160 36.45 -4.86 0.24
CA GLY A 160 35.99 -5.29 1.56
C GLY A 160 34.57 -4.80 1.85
N GLN A 161 34.44 -3.84 2.76
CA GLN A 161 33.15 -3.22 3.13
C GLN A 161 33.09 -1.71 2.81
N GLU A 162 34.02 -1.23 1.99
CA GLU A 162 34.19 0.19 1.71
C GLU A 162 34.16 0.50 0.21
N TRP A 163 33.72 1.72 -0.09
CA TRP A 163 33.82 2.31 -1.41
C TRP A 163 35.20 2.91 -1.60
N LYS A 164 35.91 2.50 -2.65
CA LYS A 164 37.16 3.13 -3.10
C LYS A 164 36.91 3.82 -4.43
N ILE A 165 36.38 5.04 -4.35
CA ILE A 165 36.03 5.84 -5.52
C ILE A 165 37.29 6.58 -6.00
N PRO A 166 37.77 6.34 -7.23
CA PRO A 166 38.89 7.09 -7.77
C PRO A 166 38.55 8.59 -7.89
N PRO A 167 39.52 9.51 -7.72
CA PRO A 167 39.27 10.95 -7.76
C PRO A 167 38.59 11.43 -9.05
N GLN A 168 38.86 10.80 -10.18
CA GLN A 168 38.22 11.12 -11.46
C GLN A 168 36.72 10.79 -11.44
N LEU A 169 36.37 9.61 -10.89
CA LEU A 169 34.96 9.21 -10.76
C LEU A 169 34.25 10.10 -9.73
N GLN A 170 34.93 10.46 -8.64
CA GLN A 170 34.38 11.35 -7.62
C GLN A 170 33.94 12.69 -8.22
N ARG A 171 34.78 13.31 -9.08
CA ARG A 171 34.42 14.55 -9.80
C ARG A 171 33.18 14.38 -10.67
N ILE A 172 33.09 13.28 -11.41
CA ILE A 172 31.92 12.96 -12.25
C ILE A 172 30.66 12.83 -11.41
N LEU A 173 30.75 12.18 -10.25
CA LEU A 173 29.63 12.04 -9.32
C LEU A 173 29.19 13.39 -8.75
N GLU A 174 30.14 14.25 -8.38
CA GLU A 174 29.89 15.61 -7.89
C GLU A 174 29.23 16.49 -8.96
N GLU A 175 29.72 16.47 -10.20
CA GLU A 175 29.12 17.16 -11.35
C GLU A 175 27.69 16.66 -11.63
N ALA A 176 27.48 15.34 -11.54
CA ALA A 176 26.18 14.71 -11.70
C ALA A 176 25.23 14.94 -10.51
N GLN A 177 25.72 15.50 -9.40
CA GLN A 177 25.04 15.60 -8.10
C GLN A 177 24.54 14.24 -7.60
N LEU A 178 25.30 13.18 -7.89
CA LEU A 178 25.06 11.82 -7.41
C LEU A 178 25.96 11.56 -6.22
N GLN A 179 25.41 10.90 -5.20
CA GLN A 179 26.13 10.56 -3.99
C GLN A 179 25.94 9.09 -3.69
N VAL A 180 26.99 8.47 -3.16
CA VAL A 180 26.91 7.08 -2.72
C VAL A 180 25.97 6.97 -1.54
N ASP A 181 25.09 5.97 -1.57
CA ASP A 181 24.12 5.76 -0.52
C ASP A 181 24.78 5.10 0.69
N ASN A 182 25.23 5.93 1.63
CA ASN A 182 25.91 5.48 2.85
C ASN A 182 25.05 4.58 3.75
N ARG A 183 23.74 4.50 3.53
CA ARG A 183 22.87 3.52 4.22
C ARG A 183 23.16 2.09 3.80
N HIS A 184 23.74 1.90 2.61
CA HIS A 184 24.10 0.60 2.06
C HIS A 184 25.62 0.56 1.80
N THR A 185 26.37 0.03 2.76
CA THR A 185 27.78 -0.28 2.51
C THR A 185 27.88 -1.58 1.72
N PRO A 186 28.75 -1.64 0.71
CA PRO A 186 28.99 -2.86 -0.05
C PRO A 186 29.60 -3.92 0.87
N ASN A 187 29.46 -5.17 0.50
CA ASN A 187 30.06 -6.28 1.20
C ASN A 187 30.45 -7.34 0.18
N VAL A 188 31.74 -7.50 -0.08
CA VAL A 188 32.26 -8.45 -1.07
C VAL A 188 31.92 -9.92 -0.74
N ALA A 189 31.56 -10.23 0.51
CA ALA A 189 31.08 -11.55 0.90
C ALA A 189 29.61 -11.80 0.50
N GLU A 190 28.86 -10.76 0.16
CA GLU A 190 27.48 -10.86 -0.27
C GLU A 190 27.35 -10.64 -1.78
N SER A 191 26.37 -11.27 -2.40
CA SER A 191 26.07 -11.06 -3.81
C SER A 191 25.20 -9.81 -4.02
N ASP A 192 25.39 -9.13 -5.15
CA ASP A 192 24.52 -8.03 -5.57
C ASP A 192 23.02 -8.38 -5.56
N MET A 193 22.19 -7.41 -5.15
CA MET A 193 20.74 -7.58 -5.01
C MET A 193 19.97 -6.50 -5.76
N ALA A 194 19.11 -6.92 -6.69
CA ALA A 194 18.17 -6.03 -7.35
C ALA A 194 16.94 -5.78 -6.46
N VAL A 195 16.53 -4.52 -6.39
CA VAL A 195 15.44 -4.00 -5.57
C VAL A 195 14.37 -3.38 -6.46
N TRP A 196 13.13 -3.82 -6.27
CA TRP A 196 11.92 -3.27 -6.87
C TRP A 196 11.50 -2.01 -6.11
N ILE A 197 11.97 -0.85 -6.59
CA ILE A 197 11.78 0.47 -5.96
C ILE A 197 10.31 0.79 -5.64
N PRO A 198 9.32 0.50 -6.52
CA PRO A 198 7.95 0.94 -6.31
C PRO A 198 7.27 0.42 -5.04
N TYR A 199 7.83 -0.61 -4.39
CA TYR A 199 7.27 -1.17 -3.16
C TYR A 199 8.32 -1.23 -2.02
N PRO A 200 7.93 -0.89 -0.77
CA PRO A 200 8.86 -0.81 0.35
C PRO A 200 9.63 -2.10 0.63
N HIS A 201 9.04 -3.29 0.49
CA HIS A 201 9.75 -4.55 0.73
C HIS A 201 10.83 -4.88 -0.32
N GLY A 202 10.94 -4.12 -1.41
CA GLY A 202 11.97 -4.31 -2.45
C GLY A 202 11.83 -5.57 -3.30
N LYS A 203 10.96 -6.52 -2.92
CA LYS A 203 10.66 -7.72 -3.70
C LYS A 203 9.72 -7.41 -4.87
N PHE A 204 10.00 -7.96 -6.05
CA PHE A 204 9.10 -7.87 -7.18
C PHE A 204 7.89 -8.81 -7.03
N SER A 205 6.69 -8.33 -7.37
CA SER A 205 5.50 -9.18 -7.54
C SER A 205 4.67 -8.73 -8.74
N THR A 206 3.93 -9.67 -9.34
CA THR A 206 3.00 -9.31 -10.44
C THR A 206 1.89 -8.37 -9.96
N LYS A 207 1.48 -8.46 -8.69
CA LYS A 207 0.51 -7.54 -8.09
C LYS A 207 1.06 -6.11 -8.01
N SER A 208 2.29 -5.94 -7.51
CA SER A 208 2.95 -4.63 -7.43
C SER A 208 3.21 -4.04 -8.80
N ALA A 209 3.61 -4.87 -9.78
CA ALA A 209 3.77 -4.45 -11.17
C ALA A 209 2.45 -3.96 -11.78
N PHE A 210 1.34 -4.69 -11.56
CA PHE A 210 0.01 -4.28 -12.02
C PHE A 210 -0.45 -2.95 -11.41
N GLU A 211 -0.32 -2.78 -10.10
CA GLU A 211 -0.67 -1.52 -9.40
C GLU A 211 0.18 -0.32 -9.87
N MET A 212 1.37 -0.58 -10.39
CA MET A 212 2.26 0.45 -10.93
C MET A 212 1.83 0.89 -12.34
N ILE A 213 1.55 -0.05 -13.24
CA ILE A 213 1.26 0.28 -14.66
C ILE A 213 -0.17 0.73 -14.90
N ARG A 214 -1.11 0.40 -14.00
CA ARG A 214 -2.51 0.76 -14.18
C ARG A 214 -2.70 2.27 -14.06
N LYS A 215 -3.68 2.80 -14.79
CA LYS A 215 -4.13 4.19 -14.63
C LYS A 215 -4.85 4.34 -13.29
N LYS A 216 -4.33 5.20 -12.41
CA LYS A 216 -4.96 5.51 -11.11
C LYS A 216 -6.03 6.58 -11.28
N HIS A 217 -7.18 6.40 -10.65
CA HIS A 217 -8.26 7.38 -10.63
C HIS A 217 -8.55 7.88 -9.21
N THR A 218 -9.27 8.99 -9.12
CA THR A 218 -9.70 9.58 -7.85
C THR A 218 -10.54 8.59 -7.06
N GLN A 219 -10.24 8.47 -5.77
CA GLN A 219 -11.03 7.63 -4.88
C GLN A 219 -12.42 8.20 -4.66
N VAL A 220 -13.42 7.32 -4.58
CA VAL A 220 -14.82 7.69 -4.36
C VAL A 220 -15.24 7.39 -2.92
N GLY A 221 -15.88 8.36 -2.26
CA GLY A 221 -16.29 8.24 -0.86
C GLY A 221 -17.37 7.16 -0.61
N TRP A 222 -18.20 6.87 -1.62
CA TRP A 222 -19.31 5.92 -1.51
C TRP A 222 -18.88 4.44 -1.60
N SER A 223 -17.68 4.14 -2.13
CA SER A 223 -17.22 2.76 -2.35
C SER A 223 -17.23 1.92 -1.07
N LYS A 224 -16.80 2.50 0.06
CA LYS A 224 -16.67 1.77 1.33
C LYS A 224 -18.03 1.38 1.91
N ALA A 225 -19.06 2.19 1.66
CA ALA A 225 -20.43 1.88 2.07
C ALA A 225 -21.03 0.78 1.18
N LEU A 226 -20.72 0.82 -0.11
CA LEU A 226 -21.32 -0.07 -1.10
C LEU A 226 -20.77 -1.50 -1.07
N TRP A 227 -19.45 -1.64 -0.95
CA TRP A 227 -18.76 -2.94 -1.03
C TRP A 227 -18.46 -3.52 0.35
N ASN A 228 -19.34 -3.24 1.32
CA ASN A 228 -19.23 -3.75 2.68
C ASN A 228 -19.98 -5.07 2.82
N GLY A 229 -19.50 -5.96 3.68
CA GLY A 229 -20.08 -7.28 3.89
C GLY A 229 -21.50 -7.29 4.46
N TYR A 230 -22.00 -6.14 4.94
CA TYR A 230 -23.39 -6.00 5.38
C TYR A 230 -24.40 -5.91 4.22
N LEU A 231 -23.97 -5.55 3.00
CA LEU A 231 -24.83 -5.49 1.82
C LEU A 231 -24.74 -6.77 1.00
N HIS A 232 -25.89 -7.27 0.57
CA HIS A 232 -25.92 -8.40 -0.34
C HIS A 232 -25.33 -8.01 -1.71
N PRO A 233 -24.48 -8.84 -2.37
CA PRO A 233 -23.79 -8.47 -3.61
C PRO A 233 -24.69 -7.97 -4.74
N ARG A 234 -25.90 -8.52 -4.88
CA ARG A 234 -26.88 -8.06 -5.88
C ARG A 234 -27.32 -6.61 -5.63
N GLN A 235 -27.45 -6.18 -4.38
CA GLN A 235 -27.80 -4.80 -4.03
C GLN A 235 -26.62 -3.86 -4.24
N ALA A 236 -25.42 -4.29 -3.82
CA ALA A 236 -24.20 -3.53 -4.05
C ALA A 236 -23.97 -3.28 -5.55
N ALA A 237 -24.14 -4.31 -6.39
CA ALA A 237 -24.05 -4.17 -7.85
C ALA A 237 -25.10 -3.21 -8.42
N MET A 238 -26.30 -3.20 -7.85
CA MET A 238 -27.38 -2.32 -8.29
C MET A 238 -27.14 -0.86 -7.88
N ALA A 239 -26.77 -0.61 -6.63
CA ALA A 239 -26.40 0.72 -6.16
C ALA A 239 -25.11 1.22 -6.82
N TRP A 240 -24.19 0.33 -7.21
CA TRP A 240 -23.06 0.70 -8.06
C TRP A 240 -23.55 1.27 -9.39
N LYS A 241 -24.44 0.54 -10.10
CA LYS A 241 -25.04 1.00 -11.36
C LYS A 241 -25.71 2.36 -11.22
N ILE A 242 -26.37 2.64 -10.09
CA ILE A 242 -26.96 3.95 -9.80
C ILE A 242 -25.86 5.02 -9.71
N ASN A 243 -24.83 4.80 -8.89
CA ASN A 243 -23.77 5.78 -8.65
C ASN A 243 -22.93 6.09 -9.90
N VAL A 244 -22.80 5.13 -10.83
CA VAL A 244 -22.09 5.33 -12.10
C VAL A 244 -23.00 5.76 -13.24
N ASN A 245 -24.27 6.11 -12.97
CA ASN A 245 -25.29 6.47 -13.97
C ASN A 245 -25.46 5.41 -15.08
N ALA A 246 -25.25 4.14 -14.73
CA ALA A 246 -25.39 2.99 -15.63
C ALA A 246 -26.84 2.53 -15.81
N ILE A 247 -27.74 3.03 -14.96
CA ILE A 247 -29.16 2.73 -15.03
C ILE A 247 -29.82 3.67 -16.03
N GLU A 248 -30.78 3.14 -16.77
CA GLU A 248 -31.69 3.89 -17.63
C GLU A 248 -32.63 4.74 -16.78
N THR A 249 -32.13 5.83 -16.18
CA THR A 249 -32.95 6.92 -15.65
C THR A 249 -33.55 7.72 -16.80
N MET A 250 -34.69 8.40 -16.58
CA MET A 250 -35.36 9.20 -17.61
C MET A 250 -34.40 10.19 -18.28
N ASP A 251 -33.52 10.84 -17.51
CA ASP A 251 -32.49 11.76 -18.01
C ASP A 251 -31.44 11.09 -18.91
N ASN A 252 -31.09 9.83 -18.63
CA ASN A 252 -30.11 9.07 -19.43
C ASN A 252 -30.71 8.50 -20.72
N VAL A 253 -32.03 8.28 -20.75
CA VAL A 253 -32.79 7.87 -21.94
C VAL A 253 -33.03 9.08 -22.85
N MET A 254 -33.37 10.24 -22.28
CA MET A 254 -33.52 11.50 -23.04
C MET A 254 -32.20 11.95 -23.68
N LYS A 255 -31.07 11.85 -22.98
CA LYS A 255 -29.73 12.11 -23.55
C LYS A 255 -29.32 11.16 -24.70
N ARG A 256 -30.08 10.09 -24.93
CA ARG A 256 -29.84 9.08 -25.97
C ARG A 256 -30.87 9.14 -27.12
N GLY A 257 -31.70 10.20 -27.17
CA GLY A 257 -32.54 10.51 -28.34
C GLY A 257 -33.96 9.92 -28.32
N ILE A 258 -34.49 9.49 -27.17
CA ILE A 258 -35.85 8.97 -27.04
C ILE A 258 -36.69 9.95 -26.20
N PRO A 259 -37.74 10.59 -26.75
CA PRO A 259 -38.50 11.64 -26.06
C PRO A 259 -39.63 11.07 -25.20
N LEU A 260 -39.55 11.18 -23.87
CA LEU A 260 -40.65 10.91 -22.93
C LEU A 260 -40.51 11.74 -21.63
N ALA A 261 -41.66 12.08 -21.01
CA ALA A 261 -41.79 13.05 -19.92
C ALA A 261 -41.29 12.58 -18.54
N SER A 262 -40.67 13.49 -17.78
CA SER A 262 -39.93 13.27 -16.53
C SER A 262 -40.80 13.32 -15.27
N ARG A 263 -40.58 12.39 -14.31
CA ARG A 263 -40.78 12.61 -12.85
C ARG A 263 -39.83 11.72 -12.03
N CYS A 264 -38.82 12.29 -11.37
CA CYS A 264 -38.20 11.64 -10.20
C CYS A 264 -37.51 12.66 -9.27
N CYS A 265 -37.75 12.51 -7.96
CA CYS A 265 -37.30 13.42 -6.91
C CYS A 265 -36.25 12.69 -6.03
N LEU A 266 -35.00 13.16 -6.03
CA LEU A 266 -33.95 12.68 -5.13
C LEU A 266 -33.25 13.87 -4.45
N TYR A 267 -33.83 14.34 -3.33
CA TYR A 267 -33.20 15.32 -2.45
C TYR A 267 -33.39 14.89 -0.98
N ALA A 268 -32.49 14.04 -0.47
CA ALA A 268 -32.41 13.75 0.95
C ALA A 268 -31.03 13.16 1.31
N MET A 269 -29.98 13.99 1.31
CA MET A 269 -28.61 13.53 1.65
C MET A 269 -27.79 14.49 2.51
N LYS A 270 -28.39 15.26 3.41
CA LYS A 270 -27.62 16.06 4.39
C LYS A 270 -28.28 16.07 5.76
N LYS A 271 -27.97 15.06 6.59
CA LYS A 271 -27.75 15.20 8.05
C LYS A 271 -27.37 13.86 8.67
N MET A 272 -26.72 13.93 9.83
CA MET A 272 -26.34 12.86 10.77
C MET A 272 -24.93 12.29 10.65
N LYS A 273 -23.97 13.07 11.18
CA LYS A 273 -22.85 12.52 11.95
C LYS A 273 -23.38 12.16 13.35
N GLN A 274 -22.92 11.04 13.91
CA GLN A 274 -23.13 10.55 15.29
C GLN A 274 -24.31 9.60 15.58
N ARG A 275 -24.45 8.51 14.80
CA ARG A 275 -25.19 7.32 15.28
C ARG A 275 -24.31 6.07 15.11
N GLY A 276 -24.36 5.14 16.06
CA GLY A 276 -23.47 3.97 16.15
C GLY A 276 -23.43 3.12 14.87
N LYS A 277 -22.35 2.33 14.71
CA LYS A 277 -22.01 1.60 13.46
C LYS A 277 -23.19 0.79 12.87
N LEU A 278 -23.95 0.08 13.70
CA LEU A 278 -25.10 -0.71 13.24
C LEU A 278 -26.22 0.15 12.64
N ILE A 279 -26.56 1.27 13.29
CA ILE A 279 -27.58 2.20 12.78
C ILE A 279 -27.13 2.72 11.42
N LYS A 280 -25.85 3.08 11.28
CA LYS A 280 -25.29 3.54 10.00
C LYS A 280 -25.41 2.47 8.90
N ASP A 281 -25.11 1.21 9.22
CA ASP A 281 -25.21 0.10 8.26
C ASP A 281 -26.67 -0.13 7.82
N ILE A 282 -27.61 -0.17 8.80
CA ILE A 282 -29.05 -0.31 8.56
C ILE A 282 -29.58 0.83 7.70
N TRP A 283 -29.26 2.08 8.04
CA TRP A 283 -29.70 3.25 7.28
C TRP A 283 -29.18 3.26 5.86
N ASN A 284 -27.88 2.99 5.67
CA ASN A 284 -27.31 2.90 4.32
C ASN A 284 -28.01 1.83 3.48
N SER A 285 -28.31 0.68 4.09
CA SER A 285 -29.03 -0.39 3.40
C SER A 285 -30.48 -0.04 3.11
N ALA A 286 -31.19 0.59 4.05
CA ALA A 286 -32.56 1.05 3.84
C ALA A 286 -32.62 2.03 2.66
N VAL A 287 -31.73 3.04 2.63
CA VAL A 287 -31.64 4.00 1.53
C VAL A 287 -31.37 3.30 0.19
N ILE A 288 -30.39 2.39 0.14
CA ILE A 288 -30.08 1.63 -1.07
C ILE A 288 -31.29 0.77 -1.48
N ALA A 289 -31.92 0.08 -0.55
CA ALA A 289 -33.08 -0.77 -0.79
C ALA A 289 -34.27 0.04 -1.33
N THR A 290 -34.52 1.24 -0.80
CA THR A 290 -35.56 2.16 -1.29
C THR A 290 -35.28 2.56 -2.74
N ILE A 291 -34.06 3.00 -3.07
CA ILE A 291 -33.74 3.38 -4.45
C ILE A 291 -33.90 2.19 -5.41
N VAL A 292 -33.45 1.00 -4.98
CA VAL A 292 -33.60 -0.23 -5.77
C VAL A 292 -35.06 -0.65 -5.91
N ALA A 293 -35.88 -0.50 -4.88
CA ALA A 293 -37.30 -0.82 -4.89
C ALA A 293 -38.06 0.09 -5.87
N ILE A 294 -37.80 1.40 -5.81
CA ILE A 294 -38.37 2.39 -6.73
C ILE A 294 -38.00 2.04 -8.17
N TRP A 295 -36.73 1.71 -8.43
CA TRP A 295 -36.32 1.30 -9.77
C TRP A 295 -37.02 0.03 -10.27
N LYS A 296 -37.12 -1.00 -9.41
CA LYS A 296 -37.81 -2.26 -9.76
C LYS A 296 -39.29 -2.03 -10.05
N LEU A 297 -39.95 -1.21 -9.24
CA LEU A 297 -41.35 -0.87 -9.40
C LEU A 297 -41.58 -0.13 -10.72
N ARG A 298 -40.76 0.88 -11.03
CA ARG A 298 -40.80 1.58 -12.31
C ARG A 298 -40.68 0.63 -13.50
N ASN A 299 -39.71 -0.28 -13.47
CA ASN A 299 -39.51 -1.21 -14.59
C ASN A 299 -40.69 -2.16 -14.78
N LYS A 300 -41.32 -2.62 -13.69
CA LYS A 300 -42.53 -3.45 -13.76
C LYS A 300 -43.70 -2.69 -14.39
N ILE A 301 -43.89 -1.42 -14.02
CA ILE A 301 -44.94 -0.58 -14.62
C ILE A 301 -44.65 -0.34 -16.11
N THR A 302 -43.39 -0.03 -16.44
CA THR A 302 -43.01 0.40 -17.81
C THR A 302 -42.94 -0.76 -18.81
N HIS A 303 -42.59 -1.97 -18.37
CA HIS A 303 -42.30 -3.10 -19.27
C HIS A 303 -43.15 -4.34 -19.02
N GLU A 304 -43.83 -4.44 -17.88
CA GLU A 304 -44.64 -5.62 -17.53
C GLU A 304 -46.12 -5.25 -17.33
N GLU A 305 -46.53 -3.99 -17.57
CA GLU A 305 -47.91 -3.47 -17.41
C GLU A 305 -48.57 -3.83 -16.05
N LYS A 306 -47.76 -3.90 -14.98
CA LYS A 306 -48.24 -4.23 -13.63
C LYS A 306 -48.57 -2.99 -12.82
N ASP A 307 -49.60 -3.10 -11.98
CA ASP A 307 -50.04 -2.04 -11.07
C ASP A 307 -49.02 -1.65 -9.99
N LEU A 308 -49.15 -0.40 -9.53
CA LEU A 308 -48.43 0.16 -8.39
C LEU A 308 -48.76 -0.62 -7.11
N ASN A 309 -47.78 -1.35 -6.58
CA ASN A 309 -47.93 -2.07 -5.32
C ASN A 309 -46.96 -1.51 -4.26
N ALA A 310 -47.41 -0.55 -3.45
CA ALA A 310 -46.61 0.02 -2.36
C ALA A 310 -46.17 -1.04 -1.32
N LYS A 311 -47.03 -2.04 -1.06
CA LYS A 311 -46.72 -3.15 -0.14
C LYS A 311 -45.53 -3.99 -0.64
N PHE A 312 -45.29 -4.07 -1.94
CA PHE A 312 -44.09 -4.71 -2.48
C PHE A 312 -42.81 -3.94 -2.09
N CYS A 313 -42.81 -2.61 -2.19
CA CYS A 313 -41.66 -1.79 -1.81
C CYS A 313 -41.40 -1.87 -0.30
N GLU A 314 -42.43 -1.78 0.53
CA GLU A 314 -42.32 -1.91 1.99
C GLU A 314 -41.72 -3.26 2.38
N LYS A 315 -42.29 -4.38 1.90
CA LYS A 315 -41.77 -5.73 2.17
C LYS A 315 -40.36 -5.92 1.62
N PHE A 316 -40.03 -5.33 0.48
CA PHE A 316 -38.68 -5.40 -0.07
C PHE A 316 -37.68 -4.68 0.85
N ILE A 317 -37.97 -3.44 1.24
CA ILE A 317 -37.10 -2.65 2.13
C ILE A 317 -36.93 -3.37 3.48
N GLU A 318 -38.02 -3.83 4.07
CA GLU A 318 -38.02 -4.55 5.35
C GLU A 318 -37.12 -5.80 5.29
N ASN A 319 -37.29 -6.64 4.27
CA ASN A 319 -36.48 -7.84 4.09
C ASN A 319 -34.99 -7.51 3.90
N GLN A 320 -34.66 -6.44 3.16
CA GLN A 320 -33.27 -6.06 2.94
C GLN A 320 -32.59 -5.52 4.21
N VAL A 321 -33.32 -4.74 5.00
CA VAL A 321 -32.82 -4.27 6.29
C VAL A 321 -32.62 -5.44 7.26
N LYS A 322 -33.55 -6.40 7.30
CA LYS A 322 -33.41 -7.63 8.11
C LYS A 322 -32.19 -8.44 7.70
N VAL A 323 -31.95 -8.64 6.40
CA VAL A 323 -30.74 -9.32 5.89
C VAL A 323 -29.47 -8.55 6.28
N THR A 324 -29.49 -7.22 6.13
CA THR A 324 -28.35 -6.37 6.48
C THR A 324 -28.01 -6.45 7.95
N ALA A 325 -29.02 -6.42 8.81
CA ALA A 325 -28.84 -6.53 10.25
C ALA A 325 -28.19 -7.87 10.65
N ARG A 326 -28.57 -8.97 9.97
CA ARG A 326 -27.95 -10.28 10.17
C ARG A 326 -26.48 -10.31 9.71
N LEU A 327 -26.19 -9.71 8.56
CA LEU A 327 -24.85 -9.66 7.97
C LEU A 327 -23.90 -8.67 8.67
N SER A 328 -24.42 -7.63 9.32
CA SER A 328 -23.59 -6.66 10.02
C SER A 328 -22.84 -7.29 11.19
N LYS A 329 -21.56 -6.94 11.30
CA LYS A 329 -20.69 -7.26 12.43
C LYS A 329 -20.73 -6.18 13.51
N ALA A 330 -21.56 -5.16 13.37
CA ALA A 330 -21.61 -4.06 14.32
C ALA A 330 -22.22 -4.52 15.65
N THR A 331 -21.53 -4.20 16.74
CA THR A 331 -22.02 -4.34 18.11
C THR A 331 -22.49 -2.98 18.63
N GLY A 332 -23.29 -2.96 19.69
CA GLY A 332 -23.71 -1.69 20.28
C GLY A 332 -24.37 -1.83 21.64
N TYR A 333 -24.12 -0.83 22.50
CA TYR A 333 -24.84 -0.67 23.76
C TYR A 333 -26.32 -0.35 23.51
N ASN A 334 -27.17 -0.91 24.36
CA ASN A 334 -28.59 -0.63 24.42
C ASN A 334 -28.82 0.80 24.89
N ASN A 335 -29.08 1.72 23.96
CA ASN A 335 -29.73 2.98 24.29
C ASN A 335 -31.18 2.94 23.80
N LEU A 336 -32.05 3.75 24.42
CA LEU A 336 -33.49 3.70 24.20
C LEU A 336 -33.89 3.90 22.73
N GLU A 337 -33.19 4.78 22.00
CA GLU A 337 -33.40 4.97 20.56
C GLU A 337 -33.05 3.73 19.72
N LYS A 338 -31.91 3.06 20.01
CA LYS A 338 -31.52 1.82 19.32
C LYS A 338 -32.53 0.71 19.58
N LEU A 339 -32.99 0.57 20.82
CA LEU A 339 -33.96 -0.46 21.21
C LEU A 339 -35.30 -0.29 20.50
N LYS A 340 -35.79 0.95 20.31
CA LYS A 340 -37.00 1.24 19.53
C LYS A 340 -36.85 0.77 18.08
N ILE A 341 -35.76 1.18 17.41
CA ILE A 341 -35.48 0.81 16.02
C ILE A 341 -35.32 -0.72 15.87
N THR A 342 -34.61 -1.36 16.80
CA THR A 342 -34.39 -2.81 16.73
C THR A 342 -35.66 -3.60 17.02
N ARG A 343 -36.54 -3.10 17.89
CA ARG A 343 -37.84 -3.72 18.18
C ARG A 343 -38.80 -3.59 17.01
N GLU A 344 -38.91 -2.40 16.42
CA GLU A 344 -39.73 -2.14 15.23
C GLU A 344 -39.34 -3.02 14.04
N TRP A 345 -38.04 -3.19 13.80
CA TRP A 345 -37.53 -3.95 12.65
C TRP A 345 -37.20 -5.42 12.98
N GLN A 346 -37.48 -5.87 14.20
CA GLN A 346 -37.18 -7.22 14.71
C GLN A 346 -35.70 -7.62 14.53
N ILE A 347 -34.79 -6.70 14.86
CA ILE A 347 -33.34 -6.86 14.74
C ILE A 347 -32.75 -7.31 16.08
N ILE A 348 -31.94 -8.36 16.07
CA ILE A 348 -31.21 -8.83 17.26
C ILE A 348 -29.88 -8.07 17.36
N LEU A 349 -29.67 -7.35 18.47
CA LEU A 349 -28.41 -6.66 18.76
C LEU A 349 -27.36 -7.64 19.28
N LYS A 350 -26.14 -7.54 18.74
CA LYS A 350 -24.97 -8.19 19.33
C LYS A 350 -24.39 -7.25 20.39
N PRO A 351 -24.28 -7.67 21.66
CA PRO A 351 -23.65 -6.84 22.68
C PRO A 351 -22.19 -6.58 22.31
N PRO A 352 -21.63 -5.39 22.65
CA PRO A 352 -20.20 -5.17 22.49
C PRO A 352 -19.43 -6.17 23.36
N PRO A 353 -18.28 -6.67 22.88
CA PRO A 353 -17.39 -7.41 23.75
C PRO A 353 -17.06 -6.53 24.96
N ALA A 354 -17.01 -7.13 26.15
CA ALA A 354 -16.59 -6.41 27.34
C ALA A 354 -15.17 -5.84 27.10
N PRO A 355 -14.91 -4.58 27.44
CA PRO A 355 -13.57 -4.02 27.32
C PRO A 355 -12.63 -4.83 28.20
N ILE A 356 -11.50 -5.24 27.63
CA ILE A 356 -10.46 -5.91 28.42
C ILE A 356 -9.71 -4.78 29.13
N ILE A 357 -9.85 -4.76 30.45
CA ILE A 357 -9.07 -3.87 31.33
C ILE A 357 -7.74 -4.56 31.56
N GLN A 358 -6.69 -4.05 30.93
CA GLN A 358 -5.34 -4.53 31.15
C GLN A 358 -4.66 -3.60 32.15
N GLN A 359 -4.29 -4.16 33.29
CA GLN A 359 -3.40 -3.51 34.23
C GLN A 359 -1.99 -3.46 33.61
N CYS A 360 -1.43 -2.27 33.51
CA CYS A 360 -0.12 -2.01 32.93
C CYS A 360 0.79 -1.37 33.98
N SER A 361 2.06 -1.74 33.96
CA SER A 361 3.12 -1.09 34.72
C SER A 361 4.33 -1.02 33.82
N TRP A 362 5.02 0.11 33.83
CA TRP A 362 6.27 0.21 33.10
C TRP A 362 7.35 -0.56 33.87
N LYS A 363 8.11 -1.40 33.18
CA LYS A 363 9.16 -2.21 33.81
C LYS A 363 10.54 -1.61 33.56
N LEU A 364 11.32 -1.49 34.63
CA LEU A 364 12.73 -1.14 34.55
C LEU A 364 13.49 -2.17 33.71
N PRO A 365 14.46 -1.73 32.88
CA PRO A 365 15.40 -2.65 32.26
C PRO A 365 16.29 -3.30 33.33
N GLU A 366 16.85 -4.47 33.00
CA GLU A 366 17.82 -5.15 33.86
C GLU A 366 19.08 -4.30 34.07
N GLN A 367 19.87 -4.66 35.09
CA GLN A 367 21.09 -3.94 35.40
C GLN A 367 22.05 -3.93 34.20
N HIS A 368 22.63 -2.77 33.89
CA HIS A 368 23.49 -2.55 32.71
C HIS A 368 22.76 -2.60 31.34
N MET A 369 21.43 -2.62 31.32
CA MET A 369 20.64 -2.45 30.10
C MET A 369 20.06 -1.05 29.96
N MET A 370 19.93 -0.61 28.71
CA MET A 370 19.25 0.62 28.32
C MET A 370 17.90 0.29 27.67
N LYS A 371 16.80 0.81 28.22
CA LYS A 371 15.48 0.71 27.58
C LYS A 371 15.24 1.93 26.69
N ILE A 372 14.84 1.68 25.44
CA ILE A 372 14.54 2.69 24.43
C ILE A 372 13.05 2.61 24.13
N ASN A 373 12.28 3.61 24.52
CA ASN A 373 10.88 3.76 24.11
C ASN A 373 10.83 4.61 22.85
N VAL A 374 10.29 4.07 21.76
CA VAL A 374 10.24 4.71 20.44
C VAL A 374 8.82 4.73 19.92
N ASP A 375 8.42 5.86 19.33
CA ASP A 375 7.16 5.96 18.58
C ASP A 375 7.35 6.93 17.39
N GLY A 376 6.55 6.74 16.36
CA GLY A 376 6.56 7.45 15.11
C GLY A 376 5.17 7.94 14.73
N ALA A 377 5.04 9.25 14.53
CA ALA A 377 3.78 9.88 14.15
C ALA A 377 3.80 10.41 12.72
N SER A 378 2.64 10.32 12.03
CA SER A 378 2.38 11.06 10.81
C SER A 378 0.99 11.71 10.80
N ARG A 379 0.91 12.94 10.27
CA ARG A 379 -0.31 13.71 10.05
C ARG A 379 -0.92 13.37 8.69
N GLY A 380 -1.32 12.11 8.53
CA GLY A 380 -1.77 11.54 7.25
C GLY A 380 -1.07 10.19 6.99
N ASN A 381 -1.48 9.48 5.94
CA ASN A 381 -0.82 8.23 5.57
C ASN A 381 -0.74 8.09 4.04
N PRO A 382 0.25 8.73 3.38
CA PRO A 382 1.37 9.50 3.95
C PRO A 382 0.97 10.94 4.34
N GLY A 383 1.79 11.57 5.19
CA GLY A 383 1.61 12.95 5.67
C GLY A 383 2.88 13.48 6.34
N LYS A 384 2.85 14.69 6.92
CA LYS A 384 3.98 15.22 7.68
C LYS A 384 4.29 14.31 8.87
N ALA A 385 5.52 13.81 8.97
CA ALA A 385 5.89 12.72 9.85
C ALA A 385 7.19 13.00 10.62
N GLY A 386 7.37 12.27 11.72
CA GLY A 386 8.60 12.23 12.49
C GLY A 386 8.48 11.25 13.65
N TRP A 387 9.58 11.03 14.36
CA TRP A 387 9.66 10.06 15.45
C TRP A 387 10.31 10.67 16.68
N GLY A 388 10.12 10.00 17.81
CA GLY A 388 10.75 10.32 19.08
C GLY A 388 11.24 9.07 19.78
N ALA A 389 12.31 9.21 20.57
CA ALA A 389 12.84 8.14 21.39
C ALA A 389 13.29 8.66 22.76
N ILE A 390 13.05 7.86 23.80
CA ILE A 390 13.50 8.11 25.18
C ILE A 390 14.34 6.92 25.63
N PHE A 391 15.57 7.18 26.04
CA PHE A 391 16.52 6.20 26.55
C PHE A 391 16.56 6.26 28.07
N ARG A 392 16.33 5.13 28.74
CA ARG A 392 16.31 5.00 30.19
C ARG A 392 17.24 3.90 30.68
N ASN A 393 17.95 4.15 31.78
CA ASN A 393 18.77 3.13 32.44
C ASN A 393 17.96 2.34 33.50
N SER A 394 18.62 1.36 34.13
CA SER A 394 18.03 0.53 35.19
C SER A 394 17.73 1.29 36.50
N ARG A 395 18.14 2.56 36.61
CA ARG A 395 17.85 3.46 37.75
C ARG A 395 16.65 4.38 37.48
N ASN A 396 15.92 4.15 36.39
CA ASN A 396 14.83 5.01 35.90
C ASN A 396 15.28 6.41 35.45
N GLU A 397 16.58 6.63 35.24
CA GLU A 397 17.07 7.92 34.77
C GLU A 397 16.89 8.00 33.26
N VAL A 398 16.31 9.10 32.77
CA VAL A 398 16.31 9.41 31.35
C VAL A 398 17.71 9.83 30.99
N CYS A 399 18.42 9.05 30.18
CA CYS A 399 19.77 9.36 29.75
C CYS A 399 19.78 10.22 28.49
N LEU A 400 18.85 9.97 27.56
CA LEU A 400 18.79 10.68 26.29
C LEU A 400 17.34 10.77 25.82
N THR A 401 16.95 11.95 25.34
CA THR A 401 15.68 12.17 24.64
C THR A 401 15.97 12.67 23.24
N VAL A 402 15.38 12.06 22.22
CA VAL A 402 15.57 12.42 20.81
C VAL A 402 14.23 12.64 20.14
N CYS A 403 14.14 13.65 19.27
CA CYS A 403 13.07 13.71 18.28
C CYS A 403 13.58 14.23 16.93
N LYS A 404 13.03 13.67 15.86
CA LYS A 404 13.49 13.97 14.49
C LYS A 404 12.31 14.10 13.52
N GLY A 405 12.39 15.11 12.65
CA GLY A 405 11.46 15.30 11.53
C GLY A 405 11.84 14.45 10.32
N MET A 406 10.84 13.94 9.60
CA MET A 406 11.00 13.04 8.44
C MET A 406 10.32 13.56 7.16
N GLY A 407 9.88 14.82 7.16
CA GLY A 407 9.14 15.35 6.01
C GLY A 407 7.83 14.58 5.80
N ILE A 408 7.60 14.05 4.59
CA ILE A 408 6.37 13.31 4.24
C ILE A 408 6.62 11.80 4.36
N ALA A 409 6.05 11.15 5.37
CA ALA A 409 6.12 9.70 5.53
C ALA A 409 4.81 9.08 6.07
N SER A 410 4.70 7.76 6.04
CA SER A 410 3.62 7.02 6.69
C SER A 410 3.93 6.76 8.17
N ASN A 411 2.90 6.48 8.98
CA ASN A 411 3.08 6.05 10.38
C ASN A 411 4.06 4.86 10.49
N PHE A 412 3.93 3.88 9.59
CA PHE A 412 4.81 2.71 9.58
C PHE A 412 6.28 3.08 9.34
N MET A 413 6.54 4.01 8.41
CA MET A 413 7.90 4.43 8.09
C MET A 413 8.50 5.28 9.23
N SER A 414 7.70 6.11 9.90
CA SER A 414 8.17 6.90 11.04
C SER A 414 8.58 6.04 12.22
N GLU A 415 7.74 5.06 12.56
CA GLU A 415 8.02 4.08 13.63
C GLU A 415 9.32 3.31 13.37
N LEU A 416 9.41 2.71 12.17
CA LEU A 416 10.55 1.91 11.78
C LEU A 416 11.86 2.72 11.79
N GLN A 417 11.84 3.92 11.22
CA GLN A 417 13.02 4.77 11.17
C GLN A 417 13.46 5.19 12.57
N GLY A 418 12.51 5.49 13.46
CA GLY A 418 12.83 5.78 14.85
C GLY A 418 13.52 4.62 15.55
N ILE A 419 13.06 3.38 15.33
CA ILE A 419 13.67 2.20 15.94
C ILE A 419 15.09 2.00 15.41
N VAL A 420 15.26 2.00 14.08
CA VAL A 420 16.56 1.76 13.45
C VAL A 420 17.58 2.82 13.86
N GLU A 421 17.24 4.10 13.77
CA GLU A 421 18.15 5.19 14.12
C GLU A 421 18.46 5.20 15.63
N SER A 422 17.49 4.88 16.50
CA SER A 422 17.74 4.83 17.95
C SER A 422 18.72 3.72 18.32
N ILE A 423 18.66 2.57 17.64
CA ILE A 423 19.63 1.48 17.85
C ILE A 423 21.01 1.88 17.30
N GLU A 424 21.08 2.56 16.15
CA GLU A 424 22.34 3.08 15.61
C GLU A 424 23.00 4.12 16.55
N MET A 425 22.21 5.00 17.18
CA MET A 425 22.70 5.98 18.16
C MET A 425 23.34 5.35 19.38
N ARG A 426 22.85 4.19 19.80
CA ARG A 426 23.48 3.40 20.86
C ARG A 426 24.90 2.97 20.45
N LEU A 427 25.09 2.50 19.21
CA LEU A 427 26.38 1.97 18.76
C LEU A 427 27.45 3.06 18.81
N ALA A 428 27.07 4.30 18.52
CA ALA A 428 27.95 5.46 18.63
C ALA A 428 28.31 5.83 20.08
N ARG A 429 27.51 5.41 21.07
CA ARG A 429 27.67 5.73 22.50
C ARG A 429 28.23 4.58 23.34
N GLY A 430 28.49 3.42 22.74
CA GLY A 430 29.03 2.26 23.45
C GLY A 430 28.07 1.63 24.46
N TRP A 431 26.76 1.76 24.27
CA TRP A 431 25.78 1.10 25.14
C TRP A 431 25.58 -0.35 24.69
N ASP A 432 26.07 -1.34 25.44
CA ASP A 432 26.16 -2.72 24.93
C ASP A 432 24.93 -3.61 25.15
N ASN A 433 23.97 -3.25 26.01
CA ASN A 433 22.73 -4.01 26.18
C ASN A 433 21.48 -3.12 26.08
N LEU A 434 20.50 -3.50 25.26
CA LEU A 434 19.32 -2.67 24.95
C LEU A 434 18.02 -3.46 24.93
N VAL A 435 16.95 -2.81 25.36
CA VAL A 435 15.57 -3.23 25.14
C VAL A 435 14.90 -2.12 24.33
N VAL A 436 14.25 -2.43 23.21
CA VAL A 436 13.48 -1.44 22.44
C VAL A 436 12.00 -1.72 22.63
N GLU A 437 11.23 -0.68 22.87
CA GLU A 437 9.80 -0.75 23.14
C GLU A 437 9.09 0.21 22.17
N SER A 438 8.17 -0.28 21.34
CA SER A 438 7.40 0.48 20.34
C SER A 438 5.99 -0.08 20.19
N ASP A 439 4.97 0.75 20.33
CA ASP A 439 3.55 0.35 20.23
C ASP A 439 3.12 -0.16 18.84
N SER A 440 3.98 -0.01 17.84
CA SER A 440 3.70 -0.41 16.47
C SER A 440 3.87 -1.91 16.27
N LYS A 441 2.82 -2.67 16.59
CA LYS A 441 2.75 -4.12 16.34
C LYS A 441 3.12 -4.48 14.89
N ALA A 442 2.78 -3.64 13.92
CA ALA A 442 3.12 -3.85 12.52
C ALA A 442 4.64 -3.79 12.27
N VAL A 443 5.33 -2.81 12.87
CA VAL A 443 6.78 -2.66 12.74
C VAL A 443 7.51 -3.73 13.53
N VAL A 444 7.08 -4.01 14.77
CA VAL A 444 7.65 -5.10 15.60
C VAL A 444 7.56 -6.44 14.87
N GLN A 445 6.40 -6.78 14.29
CA GLN A 445 6.26 -8.00 13.49
C GLN A 445 7.13 -8.01 12.24
N ALA A 446 7.27 -6.88 11.55
CA ALA A 446 8.14 -6.77 10.39
C ALA A 446 9.62 -6.98 10.76
N LEU A 447 10.08 -6.40 11.87
CA LEU A 447 11.44 -6.56 12.38
C LEU A 447 11.72 -8.01 12.82
N GLN A 448 10.81 -8.61 13.59
CA GLN A 448 10.92 -10.01 14.03
C GLN A 448 10.95 -11.01 12.87
N LYS A 449 10.18 -10.75 11.81
CA LYS A 449 10.17 -11.58 10.59
C LYS A 449 11.28 -11.24 9.59
N ASN A 450 12.12 -10.24 9.90
CA ASN A 450 13.13 -9.71 9.00
C ASN A 450 12.57 -9.24 7.63
N GLU A 451 11.35 -8.68 7.66
CA GLU A 451 10.62 -8.14 6.51
C GLU A 451 10.63 -6.60 6.50
N VAL A 452 11.80 -6.01 6.74
CA VAL A 452 11.96 -4.56 6.73
C VAL A 452 11.96 -3.99 5.30
N PRO A 453 11.47 -2.76 5.09
CA PRO A 453 11.67 -2.02 3.86
C PRO A 453 13.13 -2.02 3.41
N TRP A 454 13.34 -2.15 2.10
CA TRP A 454 14.65 -2.32 1.49
C TRP A 454 15.61 -1.19 1.85
N GLN A 455 15.08 0.04 2.02
CA GLN A 455 15.86 1.22 2.41
C GLN A 455 16.59 1.06 3.75
N PHE A 456 16.08 0.21 4.64
CA PHE A 456 16.65 -0.06 5.97
C PHE A 456 17.29 -1.45 6.06
N SER A 457 17.26 -2.24 4.97
CA SER A 457 17.67 -3.64 5.02
C SER A 457 19.14 -3.84 5.41
N THR A 458 20.05 -2.98 4.95
CA THR A 458 21.48 -3.06 5.31
C THR A 458 21.72 -2.61 6.74
N SER A 459 21.18 -1.46 7.17
CA SER A 459 21.24 -1.01 8.57
C SER A 459 20.69 -2.07 9.52
N TRP A 460 19.52 -2.63 9.21
CA TRP A 460 18.90 -3.66 10.03
C TRP A 460 19.76 -4.93 10.12
N ARG A 461 20.37 -5.38 9.02
CA ARG A 461 21.28 -6.54 9.05
C ARG A 461 22.52 -6.29 9.92
N LYS A 462 23.11 -5.10 9.84
CA LYS A 462 24.26 -4.70 10.68
C LYS A 462 23.87 -4.70 12.16
N ILE A 463 22.69 -4.17 12.48
CA ILE A 463 22.13 -4.20 13.83
C ILE A 463 22.01 -5.65 14.31
N MET A 464 21.37 -6.51 13.52
CA MET A 464 21.15 -7.92 13.88
C MET A 464 22.45 -8.72 14.07
N GLN A 465 23.55 -8.36 13.39
CA GLN A 465 24.85 -9.00 13.60
C GLN A 465 25.54 -8.58 14.91
N ARG A 466 25.23 -7.38 15.43
CA ARG A 466 25.90 -6.77 16.58
C ARG A 466 25.10 -6.87 17.87
N VAL A 467 23.82 -7.20 17.79
CA VAL A 467 22.97 -7.30 18.97
C VAL A 467 22.73 -8.78 19.31
N LYS A 468 23.21 -9.21 20.48
CA LYS A 468 23.00 -10.57 20.99
C LYS A 468 21.56 -10.79 21.46
N GLU A 469 20.89 -9.77 22.00
CA GLU A 469 19.47 -9.82 22.40
C GLU A 469 18.84 -8.44 22.23
N THR A 470 17.87 -8.30 21.32
CA THR A 470 16.93 -7.15 21.31
C THR A 470 15.57 -7.69 21.68
N LEU A 471 15.11 -7.38 22.89
CA LEU A 471 13.70 -7.57 23.23
C LEU A 471 12.93 -6.38 22.64
N LEU A 472 12.08 -6.67 21.64
CA LEU A 472 11.14 -5.72 21.03
C LEU A 472 9.79 -5.88 21.74
N ASP A 473 9.43 -4.95 22.61
CA ASP A 473 8.14 -4.91 23.32
C ASP A 473 7.26 -3.78 22.76
N THR A 474 5.96 -3.75 23.07
CA THR A 474 5.01 -2.77 22.52
C THR A 474 4.50 -1.76 23.53
N ASP A 475 4.94 -0.48 23.46
CA ASP A 475 4.29 0.65 24.15
C ASP A 475 4.70 2.10 23.73
N ILE A 476 3.90 3.08 24.17
CA ILE A 476 3.53 4.41 23.59
C ILE A 476 4.62 5.53 23.68
N THR A 477 4.72 6.46 22.68
CA THR A 477 4.81 7.97 22.77
C THR A 477 5.52 8.75 21.61
N ALA A 478 4.81 9.37 20.66
CA ALA A 478 5.39 10.33 19.70
C ALA A 478 4.39 11.34 19.12
N LYS A 479 4.68 12.62 19.30
CA LYS A 479 3.94 13.74 18.66
C LYS A 479 4.83 14.92 18.25
N ARG A 480 6.05 15.03 18.79
CA ARG A 480 6.93 16.21 18.63
C ARG A 480 7.79 16.15 17.37
N GLY A 481 8.34 14.98 17.02
CA GLY A 481 9.14 14.80 15.80
C GLY A 481 8.41 15.21 14.52
N ALA A 482 7.10 14.93 14.43
CA ALA A 482 6.27 15.29 13.27
C ALA A 482 6.05 16.81 13.08
N GLY A 483 6.43 17.64 14.07
CA GLY A 483 6.39 19.10 13.98
C GLY A 483 7.69 19.74 13.49
N LEU A 484 8.79 18.98 13.41
CA LEU A 484 10.08 19.46 12.94
C LEU A 484 10.16 19.47 11.41
N LEU A 485 11.04 20.30 10.86
CA LEU A 485 11.38 20.26 9.43
C LEU A 485 12.13 18.96 9.10
N ASP A 486 12.10 18.56 7.83
CA ASP A 486 12.73 17.32 7.39
C ASP A 486 14.21 17.27 7.78
N THR A 487 14.68 16.11 8.23
CA THR A 487 16.04 15.80 8.71
C THR A 487 16.53 16.52 9.96
N ILE A 488 15.79 17.50 10.50
CA ILE A 488 16.19 18.17 11.75
C ILE A 488 15.98 17.20 12.91
N MET A 489 17.09 16.89 13.59
CA MET A 489 17.14 16.12 14.81
C MET A 489 17.44 17.06 15.98
N THR A 490 16.71 16.88 17.07
CA THR A 490 16.97 17.56 18.34
C THR A 490 17.14 16.50 19.42
N SER A 491 18.22 16.62 20.19
CA SER A 491 18.58 15.69 21.26
C SER A 491 18.87 16.45 22.54
N TRP A 492 18.46 15.88 23.67
CA TRP A 492 18.75 16.38 25.00
C TRP A 492 19.41 15.26 25.81
N GLU A 493 20.57 15.54 26.38
CA GLU A 493 21.13 14.71 27.44
C GLU A 493 20.22 14.87 28.66
N GLY A 494 19.63 13.78 29.14
CA GLY A 494 18.64 13.84 30.21
C GLY A 494 17.18 14.04 29.77
N ARG A 495 16.35 14.36 30.77
CA ARG A 495 14.92 14.68 30.61
C ARG A 495 14.75 16.18 30.30
N PRO A 496 14.16 16.55 29.15
CA PRO A 496 13.97 17.96 28.83
C PRO A 496 12.80 18.59 29.62
N PRO A 497 12.79 19.93 29.82
CA PRO A 497 11.82 20.61 30.69
C PRO A 497 10.34 20.45 30.30
N TRP A 498 10.07 20.18 29.03
CA TRP A 498 8.71 20.04 28.49
C TRP A 498 8.15 18.62 28.57
N LEU A 499 8.97 17.64 28.97
CA LEU A 499 8.53 16.25 29.14
C LEU A 499 7.98 16.09 30.56
N ASP A 500 6.76 16.56 30.79
CA ASP A 500 6.17 16.71 32.12
C ASP A 500 5.88 15.38 32.83
N ARG A 501 5.67 14.30 32.07
CA ARG A 501 5.41 12.95 32.61
C ARG A 501 6.12 11.88 31.78
N VAL A 502 6.72 10.93 32.48
CA VAL A 502 7.27 9.68 31.95
C VAL A 502 6.73 8.57 32.85
N GLU A 503 6.38 7.42 32.26
CA GLU A 503 5.82 6.30 33.03
C GLU A 503 6.76 5.88 34.16
N SER A 504 6.23 5.78 35.38
CA SER A 504 6.96 5.37 36.58
C SER A 504 6.84 3.85 36.77
N PRO A 505 7.92 3.14 37.13
CA PRO A 505 7.83 1.72 37.47
C PRO A 505 7.04 1.47 38.76
N TYR A 506 6.81 2.51 39.56
CA TYR A 506 6.08 2.44 40.82
C TYR A 506 4.60 2.81 40.68
N GLU A 507 4.15 3.20 39.49
CA GLU A 507 2.76 3.55 39.21
C GLU A 507 2.14 2.55 38.24
N VAL A 508 0.93 2.11 38.57
CA VAL A 508 0.12 1.25 37.72
C VAL A 508 -0.88 2.11 36.97
N TYR A 509 -1.08 1.82 35.69
CA TYR A 509 -2.12 2.43 34.88
C TYR A 509 -2.95 1.37 34.15
N PHE A 510 -4.17 1.72 33.74
CA PHE A 510 -5.09 0.79 33.09
C PHE A 510 -5.27 1.16 31.63
N ARG A 511 -5.08 0.19 30.72
CA ARG A 511 -5.44 0.31 29.31
C ARG A 511 -6.74 -0.42 29.02
N PHE A 512 -7.61 0.26 28.29
CA PHE A 512 -8.87 -0.27 27.82
C PHE A 512 -8.70 -0.66 26.35
N SER A 513 -8.77 -1.97 26.06
CA SER A 513 -8.73 -2.47 24.69
C SER A 513 -10.10 -3.03 24.28
N ASN A 514 -10.52 -2.71 23.05
CA ASN A 514 -11.68 -3.31 22.41
C ASN A 514 -11.19 -4.40 21.45
N MET A 515 -11.75 -5.61 21.52
CA MET A 515 -11.48 -6.69 20.55
C MET A 515 -11.81 -6.30 19.11
#